data_AF-A0A3B4C3A0-F1
#
_entry.id   AF-A0A3B4C3A0-F1
#
_cell.length_a   1.000
_cell.length_b   1.000
_cell.length_c   1.000
_cell.angle_alpha   90.00
_cell.angle_beta   90.00
_cell.angle_gamma   90.00
#
_symmetry.space_group_name_H-M   'P 1'
#
loop_
_entity.id
_entity.type
_entity.pdbx_description
1 polymer ?
#
loop_
_entity_poly.entity_id
_entity_poly.type
_entity_poly.pdbx_seq_one_letter_code
_entity_poly.pdbx_strand_id
1 'polypeptide(L)'
;MKWSSDHQEYQKHNPFSNNKAPAVQLQRGQQGYGRPPEGSKTEQRGQDAHLHVSKEVQQLCQVIREIGKRQEDGRPAVQFGALFEHYVSVSNKVVGVLLRARRQGLVHFEGEMLWQGRDDQVLISLLQ
;
A
#
# COMPACT_ATOMS: atom_id res chain seq x y z
N MET A 1 11.44 -25.69 -24.42
CA MET A 1 12.90 -25.63 -24.21
C MET A 1 13.38 -24.29 -23.64
N LYS A 2 12.82 -23.13 -24.04
CA LYS A 2 13.28 -21.79 -23.59
C LYS A 2 13.18 -21.54 -22.07
N TRP A 3 12.09 -21.98 -21.43
CA TRP A 3 11.87 -21.82 -19.98
C TRP A 3 12.96 -22.45 -19.10
N SER A 4 13.47 -23.63 -19.50
CA SER A 4 14.53 -24.33 -18.74
C SER A 4 15.86 -23.56 -18.82
N SER A 5 16.19 -23.02 -20.00
CA SER A 5 17.39 -22.22 -20.22
C SER A 5 17.34 -20.91 -19.42
N ASP A 6 16.21 -20.18 -19.51
CA ASP A 6 16.03 -18.91 -18.80
C ASP A 6 16.07 -19.11 -17.27
N HIS A 7 15.50 -20.22 -16.77
CA HIS A 7 15.54 -20.56 -15.36
C HIS A 7 16.96 -20.91 -14.89
N GLN A 8 17.71 -21.69 -15.67
CA GLN A 8 19.13 -21.95 -15.37
C GLN A 8 19.96 -20.66 -15.38
N GLU A 9 19.72 -19.74 -16.32
CA GLU A 9 20.39 -18.44 -16.40
C GLU A 9 20.10 -17.57 -15.16
N TYR A 10 18.84 -17.52 -14.72
CA TYR A 10 18.44 -16.78 -13.52
C TYR A 10 19.06 -17.36 -12.25
N GLN A 11 19.05 -18.69 -12.10
CA GLN A 11 19.59 -19.36 -10.92
C GLN A 11 21.11 -19.19 -10.79
N LYS A 12 21.84 -18.97 -11.89
CA LYS A 12 23.26 -18.60 -11.87
C LYS A 12 23.53 -17.25 -11.21
N HIS A 13 22.55 -16.37 -11.02
CA HIS A 13 22.76 -15.02 -10.46
C HIS A 13 22.00 -14.79 -9.15
N ASN A 14 21.22 -15.79 -8.72
CA ASN A 14 20.39 -15.71 -7.55
C ASN A 14 21.20 -16.06 -6.29
N PRO A 15 21.41 -15.12 -5.34
CA PRO A 15 22.21 -15.33 -4.13
C PRO A 15 21.63 -16.37 -3.17
N PHE A 16 20.37 -16.80 -3.38
CA PHE A 16 19.72 -17.85 -2.59
C PHE A 16 19.83 -19.24 -3.25
N SER A 17 20.59 -19.37 -4.33
CA SER A 17 20.85 -20.64 -5.02
C SER A 17 22.10 -21.32 -4.47
N ASN A 18 22.13 -22.66 -4.48
CA ASN A 18 23.24 -23.45 -3.92
C ASN A 18 24.59 -23.25 -4.64
N ASN A 19 24.59 -22.65 -5.83
CA ASN A 19 25.80 -22.26 -6.53
C ASN A 19 26.30 -20.91 -6.00
N LYS A 20 27.55 -20.87 -5.54
CA LYS A 20 28.29 -19.68 -5.08
C LYS A 20 28.57 -18.69 -6.22
N ALA A 21 27.53 -18.23 -6.89
CA ALA A 21 27.69 -17.22 -7.91
C ALA A 21 27.77 -15.84 -7.26
N PRO A 22 28.65 -14.96 -7.74
CA PRO A 22 28.64 -13.57 -7.31
C PRO A 22 27.34 -12.96 -7.80
N ALA A 23 26.43 -12.63 -6.88
CA ALA A 23 25.32 -11.75 -7.21
C ALA A 23 25.93 -10.46 -7.75
N VAL A 24 25.60 -10.09 -9.00
CA VAL A 24 25.93 -8.76 -9.53
C VAL A 24 25.11 -7.76 -8.72
N GLN A 25 25.65 -7.36 -7.57
CA GLN A 25 25.06 -6.35 -6.72
C GLN A 25 25.38 -5.01 -7.35
N LEU A 26 24.36 -4.41 -7.97
CA LEU A 26 24.42 -3.01 -8.33
C LEU A 26 24.79 -2.21 -7.06
N GLN A 27 25.73 -1.29 -7.20
CA GLN A 27 26.14 -0.40 -6.11
C GLN A 27 25.13 0.74 -5.96
N ARG A 28 25.03 1.31 -4.76
CA ARG A 28 24.22 2.52 -4.53
C ARG A 28 24.69 3.62 -5.48
N GLY A 29 23.78 4.13 -6.32
CA GLY A 29 24.08 5.16 -7.33
C GLY A 29 24.23 4.63 -8.77
N GLN A 30 24.31 3.31 -8.98
CA GLN A 30 24.27 2.72 -10.32
C GLN A 30 22.83 2.71 -10.87
N GLN A 31 22.69 2.82 -12.19
CA GLN A 31 21.39 2.75 -12.88
C GLN A 31 20.73 1.39 -12.58
N GLY A 32 19.45 1.41 -12.18
CA GLY A 32 18.71 0.20 -11.81
C GLY A 32 18.91 -0.28 -10.35
N TYR A 33 19.79 0.35 -9.56
CA TYR A 33 19.92 0.01 -8.13
C TYR A 33 18.59 0.21 -7.39
N GLY A 34 18.17 -0.81 -6.64
CA GLY A 34 16.90 -0.79 -5.90
C GLY A 34 15.64 -0.91 -6.77
N ARG A 35 15.78 -1.24 -8.06
CA ARG A 35 14.65 -1.46 -8.98
C ARG A 35 14.70 -2.86 -9.58
N PRO A 36 13.53 -3.49 -9.80
CA PRO A 36 13.48 -4.74 -10.56
C PRO A 36 13.91 -4.49 -12.01
N PRO A 37 14.42 -5.52 -12.73
CA PRO A 37 14.71 -5.40 -14.15
C PRO A 37 13.46 -5.01 -14.95
N GLU A 38 13.62 -4.14 -15.93
CA GLU A 38 12.54 -3.71 -16.83
C GLU A 38 11.94 -4.89 -17.58
N GLY A 39 10.61 -4.94 -17.69
CA GLY A 39 9.85 -6.04 -18.30
C GLY A 39 9.81 -7.33 -17.46
N SER A 40 10.40 -7.35 -16.26
CA SER A 40 10.35 -8.52 -15.39
C SER A 40 8.98 -8.70 -14.72
N LYS A 41 8.64 -9.94 -14.36
CA LYS A 41 7.43 -10.23 -13.56
C LYS A 41 7.44 -9.52 -12.20
N THR A 42 8.62 -9.22 -11.65
CA THR A 42 8.73 -8.47 -10.38
C THR A 42 8.36 -7.01 -10.56
N GLU A 43 8.76 -6.39 -11.67
CA GLU A 43 8.31 -5.04 -12.02
C GLU A 43 6.79 -4.99 -12.20
N GLN A 44 6.23 -5.92 -13.00
CA GLN A 44 4.80 -6.00 -13.22
C GLN A 44 4.02 -6.15 -11.90
N ARG A 45 4.43 -7.07 -11.01
CA ARG A 45 3.82 -7.21 -9.69
C ARG A 45 3.90 -5.94 -8.85
N GLY A 46 5.01 -5.19 -8.96
CA GLY A 46 5.15 -3.90 -8.28
C GLY A 46 4.15 -2.86 -8.78
N GLN A 47 3.93 -2.79 -10.09
CA GLN A 47 2.93 -1.92 -10.72
C GLN A 47 1.51 -2.34 -10.32
N ASP A 48 1.19 -3.64 -10.41
CA ASP A 48 -0.13 -4.17 -10.02
C ASP A 48 -0.44 -3.89 -8.55
N ALA A 49 0.54 -4.10 -7.65
CA ALA A 49 0.41 -3.79 -6.24
C ALA A 49 0.19 -2.30 -6.00
N HIS A 50 0.89 -1.43 -6.74
CA HIS A 50 0.69 0.02 -6.65
C HIS A 50 -0.74 0.41 -7.07
N LEU A 51 -1.22 -0.11 -8.20
CA LEU A 51 -2.58 0.13 -8.69
C LEU A 51 -3.64 -0.38 -7.70
N HIS A 52 -3.44 -1.57 -7.13
CA HIS A 52 -4.34 -2.14 -6.15
C HIS A 52 -4.46 -1.25 -4.90
N VAL A 53 -3.33 -0.80 -4.36
CA VAL A 53 -3.31 0.08 -3.18
C VAL A 53 -3.96 1.43 -3.49
N SER A 54 -3.76 1.99 -4.68
CA SER A 54 -4.43 3.23 -5.09
C SER A 54 -5.94 3.06 -5.14
N LYS A 55 -6.45 1.92 -5.64
CA LYS A 55 -7.89 1.61 -5.63
C LYS A 55 -8.43 1.48 -4.20
N GLU A 56 -7.71 0.82 -3.29
CA GLU A 56 -8.12 0.72 -1.88
C GLU A 56 -8.25 2.10 -1.23
N VAL A 57 -7.32 3.02 -1.50
CA VAL A 57 -7.38 4.40 -1.00
C VAL A 57 -8.58 5.17 -1.57
N GLN A 58 -8.86 5.03 -2.86
CA GLN A 58 -10.03 5.68 -3.48
C GLN A 58 -11.34 5.15 -2.89
N GLN A 59 -11.46 3.82 -2.70
CA GLN A 59 -12.61 3.20 -2.08
C GLN A 59 -12.80 3.69 -0.64
N LEU A 60 -11.73 3.80 0.14
CA LEU A 60 -11.77 4.38 1.49
C LEU A 60 -12.34 5.79 1.48
N CYS A 61 -11.86 6.66 0.58
CA CYS A 61 -12.39 8.02 0.46
C CYS A 61 -13.87 8.04 0.10
N GLN A 62 -14.31 7.12 -0.78
CA GLN A 62 -15.71 6.99 -1.15
C GLN A 62 -16.57 6.56 0.05
N VAL A 63 -16.16 5.53 0.80
CA VAL A 63 -16.87 5.09 2.01
C VAL A 63 -17.01 6.24 3.00
N ILE A 64 -15.93 7.00 3.26
CA ILE A 64 -15.99 8.16 4.15
C ILE A 64 -17.00 9.21 3.67
N ARG A 65 -17.12 9.43 2.35
CA ARG A 65 -18.14 10.35 1.80
C ARG A 65 -19.57 9.82 1.97
N GLU A 66 -19.76 8.51 1.92
CA GLU A 66 -21.08 7.87 2.00
C GLU A 66 -21.60 7.78 3.44
N ILE A 67 -20.75 7.37 4.39
CA ILE A 67 -21.16 7.16 5.80
C ILE A 67 -20.80 8.34 6.71
N GLY A 68 -19.89 9.21 6.26
CA GLY A 68 -19.45 10.37 7.02
C GLY A 68 -20.48 11.48 7.07
N LYS A 69 -20.38 12.31 8.10
CA LYS A 69 -21.20 13.51 8.28
C LYS A 69 -20.41 14.74 7.86
N ARG A 70 -21.07 15.73 7.27
CA ARG A 70 -20.44 17.02 6.99
C ARG A 70 -20.18 17.75 8.31
N GLN A 71 -18.96 18.21 8.52
CA GLN A 71 -18.62 19.09 9.63
C GLN A 71 -18.98 20.55 9.30
N GLU A 72 -18.74 21.47 10.24
CA GLU A 72 -19.01 22.91 10.07
C GLU A 72 -18.25 23.52 8.89
N ASP A 73 -17.08 22.97 8.55
CA ASP A 73 -16.28 23.37 7.38
C ASP A 73 -16.80 22.78 6.05
N GLY A 74 -17.88 22.00 6.09
CA GLY A 74 -18.50 21.33 4.94
C GLY A 74 -17.82 20.03 4.50
N ARG A 75 -16.70 19.64 5.12
CA ARG A 75 -15.95 18.42 4.77
C ARG A 75 -16.57 17.18 5.41
N PRO A 76 -16.64 16.04 4.69
CA PRO A 76 -17.06 14.78 5.28
C PRO A 76 -16.06 14.29 6.34
N ALA A 77 -16.56 13.90 7.49
CA ALA A 77 -15.77 13.22 8.52
C ALA A 77 -16.54 12.05 9.13
N VAL A 78 -15.81 11.02 9.55
CA VAL A 78 -16.35 9.83 10.21
C VAL A 78 -15.50 9.46 11.42
N GLN A 79 -16.12 8.93 12.47
CA GLN A 79 -15.40 8.37 13.60
C GLN A 79 -14.69 7.07 13.20
N PHE A 80 -13.47 6.86 13.71
CA PHE A 80 -12.67 5.68 13.38
C PHE A 80 -13.39 4.38 13.71
N GLY A 81 -14.07 4.27 14.86
CA GLY A 81 -14.79 3.06 15.25
C GLY A 81 -15.87 2.68 14.25
N ALA A 82 -16.69 3.66 13.82
CA ALA A 82 -17.74 3.43 12.83
C ALA A 82 -17.17 3.04 11.45
N LEU A 83 -16.07 3.68 11.04
CA LEU A 83 -15.38 3.31 9.81
C LEU A 83 -14.78 1.90 9.90
N PHE A 84 -14.20 1.55 11.06
CA PHE A 84 -13.61 0.24 11.30
C PHE A 84 -14.67 -0.87 11.27
N GLU A 85 -15.81 -0.68 11.94
CA GLU A 85 -16.94 -1.62 11.92
C GLU A 85 -17.46 -1.85 10.50
N HIS A 86 -17.56 -0.78 9.68
CA HIS A 86 -17.95 -0.90 8.29
C HIS A 86 -16.97 -1.77 7.47
N TYR A 87 -15.67 -1.70 7.80
CA TYR A 87 -14.61 -2.45 7.11
C TYR A 87 -14.37 -3.85 7.67
N VAL A 88 -14.77 -4.17 8.90
CA VAL A 88 -14.40 -5.44 9.56
C VAL A 88 -14.92 -6.68 8.82
N SER A 89 -16.05 -6.53 8.11
CA SER A 89 -16.64 -7.60 7.29
C SER A 89 -15.93 -7.80 5.95
N VAL A 90 -15.12 -6.82 5.51
CA VAL A 90 -14.49 -6.79 4.18
C VAL A 90 -12.97 -6.91 4.26
N SER A 91 -12.29 -6.24 5.21
CA SER A 91 -10.83 -6.25 5.31
C SER A 91 -10.29 -5.73 6.66
N ASN A 92 -9.25 -6.38 7.16
CA ASN A 92 -8.49 -5.96 8.36
C ASN A 92 -7.39 -4.91 8.07
N LYS A 93 -7.38 -4.32 6.87
CA LYS A 93 -6.29 -3.43 6.40
C LYS A 93 -6.56 -1.94 6.57
N VAL A 94 -7.72 -1.55 7.12
CA VAL A 94 -8.22 -0.16 7.10
C VAL A 94 -7.20 0.85 7.63
N VAL A 95 -6.48 0.53 8.72
CA VAL A 95 -5.45 1.41 9.29
C VAL A 95 -4.28 1.64 8.30
N GLY A 96 -3.83 0.60 7.62
CA GLY A 96 -2.78 0.72 6.59
C GLY A 96 -3.23 1.57 5.40
N VAL A 97 -4.48 1.42 4.97
CA VAL A 97 -5.06 2.23 3.88
C VAL A 97 -5.23 3.69 4.33
N LEU A 98 -5.65 3.94 5.57
CA LEU A 98 -5.75 5.28 6.15
C LEU A 98 -4.39 5.98 6.19
N LEU A 99 -3.34 5.29 6.63
CA LEU A 99 -1.98 5.83 6.63
C LEU A 99 -1.50 6.15 5.21
N ARG A 100 -1.84 5.30 4.23
CA ARG A 100 -1.55 5.55 2.81
C ARG A 100 -2.28 6.80 2.30
N ALA A 101 -3.57 6.94 2.61
CA ALA A 101 -4.38 8.10 2.25
C ALA A 101 -3.87 9.40 2.90
N ARG A 102 -3.46 9.34 4.18
CA ARG A 102 -2.85 10.46 4.90
C ARG A 102 -1.54 10.92 4.25
N ARG A 103 -0.68 9.97 3.85
CA ARG A 103 0.55 10.29 3.10
C ARG A 103 0.31 10.96 1.75
N GLN A 104 -0.87 10.76 1.16
CA GLN A 104 -1.30 11.41 -0.08
C GLN A 104 -2.02 12.75 0.17
N GLY A 105 -2.23 13.15 1.43
CA GLY A 105 -2.94 14.38 1.78
C GLY A 105 -4.46 14.32 1.55
N LEU A 106 -5.05 13.12 1.50
CA LEU A 106 -6.48 12.92 1.23
C LEU A 106 -7.35 12.93 2.49
N VAL A 107 -6.75 12.54 3.63
CA VAL A 107 -7.44 12.43 4.91
C VAL A 107 -6.57 12.99 6.03
N HIS A 108 -7.22 13.43 7.10
CA HIS A 108 -6.61 13.86 8.34
C HIS A 108 -7.25 13.16 9.53
N PHE A 109 -6.44 12.80 10.52
CA PHE A 109 -6.86 12.32 11.83
C PHE A 109 -5.74 12.59 12.83
N GLU A 110 -6.07 12.72 14.11
CA GLU A 110 -5.10 12.98 15.18
C GLU A 110 -4.31 11.73 15.54
N GLY A 111 -3.03 11.92 15.89
CA GLY A 111 -2.12 10.84 16.29
C GLY A 111 -1.37 10.16 15.14
N GLU A 112 -0.41 9.30 15.48
CA GLU A 112 0.40 8.60 14.47
C GLU A 112 -0.30 7.36 13.90
N MET A 113 -1.03 6.63 14.75
CA MET A 113 -1.71 5.37 14.46
C MET A 113 -3.01 5.30 15.26
N LEU A 114 -3.98 4.50 14.77
CA LEU A 114 -5.29 4.31 15.40
C LEU A 114 -5.46 2.85 15.83
N TRP A 115 -5.94 2.66 17.05
CA TRP A 115 -6.17 1.37 17.69
C TRP A 115 -7.65 1.23 18.02
N GLN A 116 -8.25 0.11 17.57
CA GLN A 116 -9.66 -0.18 17.85
C GLN A 116 -9.92 -0.23 19.37
N GLY A 117 -11.06 0.29 19.80
CA GLY A 117 -11.48 0.38 21.20
C GLY A 117 -10.89 1.59 21.93
N ARG A 118 -9.65 1.98 21.61
CA ARG A 118 -9.00 3.15 22.21
C ARG A 118 -9.33 4.44 21.45
N ASP A 119 -9.18 4.40 20.13
CA ASP A 119 -9.21 5.58 19.28
C ASP A 119 -10.53 5.67 18.47
N ASP A 120 -11.55 4.92 18.86
CA ASP A 120 -12.82 4.79 18.10
C ASP A 120 -13.52 6.14 17.89
N GLN A 121 -13.33 7.10 18.80
CA GLN A 121 -13.91 8.43 18.72
C GLN A 121 -13.08 9.42 17.88
N VAL A 122 -11.88 9.05 17.43
CA VAL A 122 -11.05 9.92 16.60
C VAL A 122 -11.75 10.17 15.27
N LEU A 123 -11.86 11.44 14.91
CA LEU A 123 -12.43 11.84 13.63
C LEU A 123 -11.42 11.69 12.50
N ILE A 124 -11.88 11.07 11.43
CA ILE A 124 -11.18 10.97 10.17
C ILE A 124 -11.89 11.88 9.18
N SER A 125 -11.26 13.02 8.91
CA SER A 125 -11.77 14.06 8.03
C SER A 125 -11.17 13.93 6.64
N LEU A 126 -12.01 14.02 5.63
CA LEU A 126 -11.62 14.05 4.22
C LEU A 126 -11.13 15.46 3.87
N LEU A 127 -9.99 15.58 3.19
CA LEU A 127 -9.40 16.88 2.81
C LEU A 127 -9.75 17.32 1.37
N GLN A 128 -10.39 16.44 0.58
CA GLN A 128 -10.75 16.67 -0.83
C GLN A 128 -12.19 16.30 -1.18
#